data_AF-A0A8H3SIL8-F1
#
_entry.id   AF-A0A8H3SIL8-F1
#
_cell.length_a   1.000
_cell.length_b   1.000
_cell.length_c   1.000
_cell.angle_alpha   90.00
_cell.angle_beta   90.00
_cell.angle_gamma   90.00
#
_symmetry.space_group_name_H-M   'P 1'
#
loop_
_entity.id
_entity.type
_entity.pdbx_description
1 polymer ?
#
loop_
_entity_poly.entity_id
_entity_poly.type
_entity_poly.pdbx_seq_one_letter_code
_entity_poly.pdbx_strand_id
1 'polypeptide(L)'
;MLDDTKHTIYIHDLDSELADSEAQEYSITFLPEIGAKLGSLPKLLTVDTQPQNNELVLYRDPKSLTVPEEDDYVRRAILESAEKIVKEVKSNLVCNADEDVMEIDHTI
;
A
#
# COMPACT_ATOMS: atom_id res chain seq x y z
N MET A 1 44.99 -31.65 -15.34
CA MET A 1 44.61 -31.73 -13.91
C MET A 1 43.68 -30.57 -13.64
N LEU A 2 42.59 -30.79 -12.89
CA LEU A 2 41.62 -29.74 -12.58
C LEU A 2 42.26 -28.68 -11.66
N ASP A 3 41.92 -27.41 -11.88
CA ASP A 3 42.56 -26.26 -11.24
C ASP A 3 41.90 -25.91 -9.89
N ASP A 4 42.45 -26.44 -8.81
CA ASP A 4 41.87 -26.34 -7.46
C ASP A 4 42.26 -25.01 -6.81
N THR A 5 41.60 -23.92 -7.24
CA THR A 5 41.75 -22.60 -6.64
C THR A 5 40.61 -22.33 -5.66
N LYS A 6 40.85 -21.45 -4.68
CA LYS A 6 39.91 -21.15 -3.58
C LYS A 6 38.47 -20.83 -4.01
N HIS A 7 38.27 -20.31 -5.23
CA HIS A 7 36.95 -19.91 -5.71
C HIS A 7 36.49 -20.75 -6.93
N THR A 8 37.16 -21.86 -7.21
CA THR A 8 36.72 -22.81 -8.23
C THR A 8 35.63 -23.69 -7.62
N ILE A 9 34.42 -23.63 -8.19
CA ILE A 9 33.32 -24.53 -7.85
C ILE A 9 33.14 -25.48 -9.03
N TYR A 10 33.15 -26.78 -8.73
CA TYR A 10 32.97 -27.81 -9.73
C TYR A 10 31.53 -28.28 -9.73
N ILE A 11 30.90 -28.15 -10.89
CA ILE A 11 29.54 -28.62 -11.13
C ILE A 11 29.66 -30.05 -11.67
N HIS A 12 29.07 -31.00 -10.97
CA HIS A 12 29.14 -32.42 -11.31
C HIS A 12 27.97 -32.85 -12.19
N ASP A 13 26.78 -32.33 -11.89
CA ASP A 13 25.55 -32.58 -12.64
C ASP A 13 24.69 -31.31 -12.58
N LEU A 14 24.50 -30.69 -13.75
CA LEU A 14 23.76 -29.44 -13.87
C LEU A 14 22.31 -29.61 -13.44
N ASP A 15 21.67 -30.72 -13.83
CA ASP A 15 20.24 -30.94 -13.59
C ASP A 15 19.98 -31.15 -12.10
N SER A 16 20.84 -31.91 -11.41
CA SER A 16 20.72 -32.14 -9.97
C SER A 16 21.01 -30.89 -9.13
N GLU A 17 21.96 -30.05 -9.53
CA GLU A 17 22.34 -28.85 -8.77
C GLU A 17 21.34 -27.70 -8.95
N LEU A 18 20.68 -27.62 -10.11
CA LEU A 18 19.63 -26.63 -10.39
C LEU A 18 18.27 -27.01 -9.80
N ALA A 19 17.99 -28.31 -9.62
CA ALA A 19 16.69 -28.80 -9.14
C ALA A 19 16.23 -28.16 -7.81
N ASP A 20 17.15 -27.94 -6.86
CA ASP A 20 16.83 -27.30 -5.58
C ASP A 20 16.47 -25.81 -5.74
N SER A 21 17.14 -25.11 -6.66
CA SER A 21 16.89 -23.69 -6.92
C SER A 21 15.57 -23.48 -7.66
N GLU A 22 15.29 -24.32 -8.67
CA GLU A 22 14.02 -24.29 -9.42
C GLU A 22 12.83 -24.64 -8.51
N ALA A 23 12.99 -25.60 -7.60
CA ALA A 23 11.95 -25.93 -6.63
C ALA A 23 11.61 -24.75 -5.69
N GLN A 24 12.59 -23.91 -5.38
CA GLN A 24 12.40 -22.73 -4.54
C GLN A 24 11.87 -21.51 -5.32
N GLU A 25 12.19 -21.39 -6.61
CA GLU A 25 11.77 -20.30 -7.48
C GLU A 25 10.24 -20.20 -7.62
N TYR A 26 9.53 -21.33 -7.55
CA TYR A 26 8.06 -21.37 -7.58
C TYR A 26 7.40 -21.28 -6.20
N SER A 27 8.17 -21.22 -5.11
CA SER A 27 7.65 -21.19 -3.74
C SER A 27 7.58 -19.76 -3.19
N ILE A 28 6.47 -19.07 -3.47
CA ILE A 28 6.20 -17.78 -2.81
C ILE A 28 5.73 -18.07 -1.38
N THR A 29 6.65 -18.00 -0.43
CA THR A 29 6.32 -18.12 1.00
C THR A 29 5.78 -16.78 1.49
N PHE A 30 4.45 -16.68 1.60
CA PHE A 30 3.83 -15.54 2.27
C PHE A 30 4.08 -15.62 3.77
N LEU A 31 4.65 -14.56 4.35
CA LEU A 31 4.76 -14.43 5.80
C LEU A 31 3.35 -14.39 6.41
N PRO A 32 3.07 -15.06 7.54
CA PRO A 32 1.74 -15.15 8.12
C PRO A 32 1.02 -13.80 8.31
N GLU A 33 1.77 -12.73 8.56
CA GLU A 33 1.24 -11.39 8.79
C GLU A 33 0.84 -10.62 7.52
N ILE A 34 1.29 -11.06 6.33
CA ILE A 34 1.04 -10.33 5.08
C ILE A 34 -0.43 -10.40 4.68
N GLY A 35 -1.12 -11.50 4.99
CA GLY A 35 -2.55 -11.66 4.72
C GLY A 35 -3.41 -10.68 5.51
N ALA A 36 -3.06 -10.43 6.77
CA ALA A 36 -3.74 -9.45 7.62
C ALA A 36 -3.53 -8.01 7.11
N LYS A 37 -2.30 -7.69 6.65
CA LYS A 37 -1.97 -6.38 6.06
C LYS A 37 -2.60 -6.17 4.69
N LEU A 38 -2.83 -7.24 3.93
CA LEU A 38 -3.53 -7.15 2.66
C LEU A 38 -5.04 -6.96 2.87
N GLY A 39 -5.61 -7.58 3.92
CA GLY A 39 -7.01 -7.41 4.29
C GLY A 39 -7.36 -6.03 4.87
N SER A 40 -6.38 -5.27 5.35
CA SER A 40 -6.59 -3.88 5.77
C SER A 40 -6.57 -2.88 4.62
N LEU A 41 -6.20 -3.31 3.41
CA LEU A 41 -6.29 -2.46 2.23
C LEU A 41 -7.77 -2.19 1.93
N PRO A 42 -8.15 -0.93 1.65
CA PRO A 42 -9.49 -0.61 1.19
C PRO A 42 -9.82 -1.44 -0.07
N LYS A 43 -11.02 -2.05 -0.10
CA LYS A 43 -11.50 -2.82 -1.27
C LYS A 43 -11.43 -2.03 -2.58
N LEU A 44 -11.49 -0.70 -2.49
CA LEU A 44 -11.34 0.20 -3.63
C LEU A 44 -9.96 0.10 -4.33
N LEU A 45 -8.93 -0.33 -3.61
CA LEU A 45 -7.57 -0.57 -4.14
C LEU A 45 -7.35 -2.02 -4.57
N THR A 46 -8.31 -2.91 -4.30
CA THR A 46 -8.26 -4.32 -4.70
C THR A 46 -9.01 -4.46 -6.02
N VAL A 47 -8.35 -4.97 -7.05
CA VAL A 47 -8.97 -5.21 -8.35
C VAL A 47 -9.84 -6.47 -8.24
N ASP A 48 -11.15 -6.32 -8.48
CA ASP A 48 -12.04 -7.46 -8.64
C ASP A 48 -11.65 -8.25 -9.90
N THR A 49 -11.82 -9.57 -9.87
CA THR A 49 -11.46 -10.49 -10.96
C THR A 49 -12.18 -10.22 -12.28
N GLN A 50 -13.22 -9.37 -12.27
CA GLN A 50 -13.91 -8.90 -13.44
C GLN A 50 -13.86 -7.37 -13.49
N PRO A 51 -13.18 -6.76 -14.48
CA PRO A 51 -13.10 -5.31 -14.58
C PRO A 51 -14.49 -4.76 -14.89
N GLN A 52 -15.09 -4.08 -13.91
CA GLN A 52 -16.41 -3.46 -14.03
C GLN A 52 -16.38 -2.16 -14.87
N ASN A 53 -15.27 -1.84 -15.54
CA ASN A 53 -14.98 -0.51 -16.12
C ASN A 53 -15.12 0.65 -15.12
N ASN A 54 -15.00 0.36 -13.82
CA ASN A 54 -15.11 1.31 -12.72
C ASN A 54 -13.74 1.57 -12.09
N GLU A 55 -12.69 1.67 -12.93
CA GLU A 55 -11.33 1.85 -12.44
C GLU A 55 -11.21 3.18 -11.69
N LEU A 56 -10.57 3.14 -10.52
CA LEU A 56 -10.28 4.34 -9.75
C LEU A 56 -9.25 5.17 -10.51
N VAL A 57 -9.70 6.26 -11.15
CA VAL A 57 -8.81 7.26 -11.74
C VAL A 57 -8.47 8.29 -10.68
N LEU A 58 -7.20 8.32 -10.25
CA LEU A 58 -6.72 9.32 -9.32
C LEU A 58 -6.60 10.68 -10.04
N TYR A 59 -7.62 11.52 -9.91
CA TYR A 59 -7.58 12.87 -10.44
C TYR A 59 -6.60 13.72 -9.64
N ARG A 60 -5.78 14.49 -10.36
CA ARG A 60 -4.98 15.55 -9.78
C ARG A 60 -5.84 16.79 -9.57
N ASP A 61 -5.38 17.67 -8.68
CA ASP A 61 -6.03 18.96 -8.47
C ASP A 61 -6.17 19.71 -9.81
N PRO A 62 -7.35 20.31 -10.07
CA PRO A 62 -7.57 21.06 -11.30
C PRO A 62 -6.60 22.25 -11.37
N LYS A 63 -5.95 22.42 -12.52
CA LYS A 63 -5.06 23.54 -12.82
C LYS A 63 -5.67 24.39 -13.94
N SER A 64 -5.60 25.72 -13.81
CA SER A 64 -5.94 26.60 -14.92
C SER A 64 -5.00 26.36 -16.12
N LEU A 65 -5.58 26.37 -17.32
CA LEU A 65 -4.82 26.23 -18.57
C LEU A 65 -4.29 27.57 -19.09
N THR A 66 -4.85 28.68 -18.61
CA THR A 66 -4.60 30.03 -19.14
C THR A 66 -3.95 30.94 -18.11
N VAL A 67 -4.11 30.64 -16.83
CA VAL A 67 -3.63 31.45 -15.71
C VAL A 67 -2.47 30.71 -15.02
N PRO A 68 -1.34 31.38 -14.75
CA PRO A 68 -0.26 30.83 -13.94
C PRO A 68 -0.75 30.41 -12.55
N GLU A 69 -0.09 29.42 -11.93
CA GLU A 69 -0.51 28.85 -10.65
C GLU A 69 -0.60 29.85 -9.50
N GLU A 70 0.23 30.90 -9.51
CA GLU A 70 0.27 31.95 -8.48
C GLU A 70 -0.97 32.88 -8.52
N ASP A 71 -1.55 33.04 -9.70
CA ASP A 71 -2.69 33.93 -9.96
C ASP A 71 -4.02 33.17 -10.07
N ASP A 72 -4.00 31.84 -9.92
CA ASP A 72 -5.20 31.00 -9.97
C ASP A 72 -5.96 31.03 -8.62
N TYR A 73 -6.67 32.14 -8.41
CA TYR A 73 -7.47 32.36 -7.20
C TYR A 73 -8.61 31.34 -7.02
N VAL A 74 -9.14 30.80 -8.12
CA VAL A 74 -10.20 29.80 -8.08
C VAL A 74 -9.65 28.47 -7.56
N ARG A 75 -8.52 28.01 -8.11
CA ARG A 75 -7.82 26.82 -7.61
C ARG A 75 -7.48 26.96 -6.13
N ARG A 76 -6.94 28.12 -5.72
CA ARG A 76 -6.61 28.39 -4.32
C ARG A 76 -7.84 28.25 -3.41
N ALA A 77 -8.96 28.87 -3.77
CA ALA A 77 -10.18 28.80 -2.97
C ALA A 77 -10.75 27.37 -2.85
N ILE A 78 -10.67 26.58 -3.93
CA ILE A 78 -11.10 25.17 -3.95
C ILE A 78 -10.23 24.34 -3.01
N LEU A 79 -8.90 24.47 -3.11
CA LEU A 79 -7.94 23.73 -2.28
C LEU A 79 -8.09 24.09 -0.80
N GLU A 80 -8.18 25.37 -0.46
CA GLU A 80 -8.38 25.83 0.92
C GLU A 80 -9.68 25.28 1.53
N SER A 81 -10.76 25.26 0.73
CA SER A 81 -12.04 24.70 1.17
C SER A 81 -11.96 23.19 1.39
N ALA A 82 -11.28 22.46 0.50
CA ALA A 82 -11.07 21.02 0.63
C ALA A 82 -10.19 20.68 1.86
N GLU A 83 -9.11 21.42 2.08
CA GLU A 83 -8.24 21.25 3.25
C GLU A 83 -9.00 21.44 4.57
N LYS A 84 -9.89 22.45 4.63
CA LYS A 84 -10.73 22.69 5.80
C LYS A 84 -11.62 21.49 6.11
N ILE A 85 -12.29 20.93 5.10
CA ILE A 85 -13.16 19.76 5.25
C ILE A 85 -12.32 18.55 5.68
N VAL A 86 -11.17 18.32 5.05
CA VAL A 86 -10.27 17.21 5.42
C VAL A 86 -9.78 17.36 6.87
N LYS A 87 -9.46 18.58 7.30
CA LYS A 87 -9.05 18.86 8.69
C LYS A 87 -10.19 18.57 9.68
N GLU A 88 -11.41 18.98 9.35
CA GLU A 88 -12.59 18.74 10.18
C GLU A 88 -12.95 17.25 10.26
N VAL A 89 -12.92 16.53 9.14
CA VAL A 89 -13.12 15.07 9.11
C VAL A 89 -12.03 14.36 9.91
N LYS A 90 -10.76 14.78 9.75
CA LYS A 90 -9.64 14.25 10.53
C LYS A 90 -9.79 14.52 12.01
N SER A 91 -10.18 15.73 12.43
CA SER A 91 -10.42 16.03 13.85
C SER A 91 -11.57 15.19 14.39
N ASN A 92 -12.65 15.02 13.63
CA ASN A 92 -13.77 14.20 14.05
C ASN A 92 -13.38 12.71 14.17
N LEU A 93 -12.54 12.18 13.27
CA LEU A 93 -11.99 10.82 13.41
C LEU A 93 -11.07 10.66 14.62
N VAL A 94 -10.28 11.70 14.95
CA VAL A 94 -9.36 11.68 16.10
C VAL A 94 -10.13 11.77 17.43
N CYS A 95 -11.17 12.62 17.52
CA CYS A 95 -11.95 12.77 18.76
C CYS A 95 -12.82 11.54 19.11
N ASN A 96 -13.19 10.70 18.14
CA ASN A 96 -13.97 9.47 18.39
C ASN A 96 -13.10 8.31 18.93
N ALA A 97 -11.77 8.46 19.01
CA ALA A 97 -10.88 7.42 19.53
C ALA A 97 -10.66 7.51 21.06
N ASP A 98 -11.08 8.61 21.69
CA ASP A 98 -10.76 8.91 23.10
C ASP A 98 -11.98 8.82 24.06
N GLU A 99 -13.18 8.41 23.59
CA GLU A 99 -14.40 8.36 24.43
C GLU A 99 -14.88 6.95 24.84
N ASP A 100 -14.20 5.86 24.47
CA ASP A 100 -14.61 4.48 24.80
C ASP A 100 -13.88 3.86 26.02
N VAL A 101 -13.58 4.64 27.06
CA VAL A 101 -13.25 4.11 28.39
C VAL A 101 -13.99 4.91 29.47
N MET A 102 -15.30 4.72 29.58
CA MET A 102 -16.00 4.98 30.84
C MET A 102 -16.02 3.71 31.68
N GLU A 103 -15.08 3.66 32.62
CA GLU A 103 -14.93 2.71 33.70
C GLU A 103 -16.28 2.49 34.43
N ILE A 104 -16.90 1.32 34.24
CA ILE A 104 -18.06 0.91 35.05
C ILE A 104 -17.50 0.28 36.32
N ASP A 105 -17.26 1.10 37.33
CA ASP A 105 -17.00 0.63 38.68
C ASP A 105 -18.30 0.72 39.48
N HIS A 106 -19.05 -0.38 39.58
CA HIS A 106 -20.13 -0.52 40.55
C HIS A 106 -20.05 -1.86 41.28
N THR A 107 -19.49 -1.75 42.49
CA THR A 107 -19.71 -2.63 43.64
C THR A 107 -21.18 -3.03 43.78
N ILE A 108 -21.47 -4.34 43.88
CA ILE A 108 -22.20 -4.99 45.00
C ILE A 108 -21.61 -6.38 45.22
#